data_AF-A0A7X8YIS8-F1
#
_entry.id   AF-A0A7X8YIS8-F1
#
_cell.length_a   1.000
_cell.length_b   1.000
_cell.length_c   1.000
_cell.angle_alpha   90.00
_cell.angle_beta   90.00
_cell.angle_gamma   90.00
#
_symmetry.space_group_name_H-M   'P 1'
#
loop_
_entity.id
_entity.type
_entity.pdbx_description
1 polymer ?
#
loop_
_entity_poly.entity_id
_entity_poly.type
_entity_poly.pdbx_seq_one_letter_code
_entity_poly.pdbx_strand_id
1 'polypeptide(L)'
;MRHHLRGFTLIEIAIIAIILGIIALKLLPKLDNVQRDARIATLEGAKGALDSAFDLFATKVKTEQTLAPCTLPFQSEMRCLTVNGVEIGITADDHPAILSTVQHNGITQLLAITSIDLNEADHRTEKYQNKLNYEDEAEHFRAQAFWILPPTQEGWIHARDSRCKLIYLPLGNPNNHQGKSHFELITDGC
;
A
#
# COMPACT_ATOMS: atom_id res chain seq x y z
N MET A 1 -5.54 56.90 -31.53
CA MET A 1 -5.06 57.20 -30.16
C MET A 1 -4.10 56.09 -29.75
N ARG A 2 -2.82 56.39 -29.49
CA ARG A 2 -1.83 55.40 -29.02
C ARG A 2 -2.01 55.22 -27.51
N HIS A 3 -2.37 54.01 -27.08
CA HIS A 3 -2.31 53.63 -25.66
C HIS A 3 -0.83 53.58 -25.25
N HIS A 4 -0.38 54.51 -24.41
CA HIS A 4 0.85 54.31 -23.65
C HIS A 4 0.62 53.12 -22.72
N LEU A 5 1.28 51.98 -22.99
CA LEU A 5 1.46 50.98 -21.95
C LEU A 5 2.33 51.64 -20.87
N ARG A 6 1.74 51.91 -19.69
CA ARG A 6 2.51 52.21 -18.49
C ARG A 6 3.38 50.99 -18.19
N GLY A 7 4.69 51.11 -18.43
CA GLY A 7 5.65 50.07 -18.06
C GLY A 7 5.71 49.92 -16.54
N PHE A 8 6.00 48.70 -16.08
CA PHE A 8 6.19 48.36 -14.67
C PHE A 8 7.44 49.07 -14.10
N THR A 9 7.37 49.55 -12.86
CA THR A 9 8.54 50.18 -12.21
C THR A 9 9.46 49.14 -11.56
N LEU A 10 10.75 49.44 -11.48
CA LEU A 10 11.72 48.58 -10.78
C LEU A 10 11.37 48.38 -9.31
N ILE A 11 10.82 49.41 -8.67
CA ILE A 11 10.41 49.35 -7.26
C ILE A 11 9.21 48.41 -7.05
N GLU A 12 8.25 48.37 -7.98
CA GLU A 12 7.12 47.43 -7.89
C GLU A 12 7.60 45.97 -7.99
N ILE A 13 8.53 45.66 -8.89
CA ILE A 13 9.09 44.30 -8.99
C ILE A 13 9.83 43.93 -7.70
N ALA A 14 10.61 44.85 -7.13
CA ALA A 14 11.35 44.61 -5.89
C ALA A 14 10.41 44.35 -4.69
N ILE A 15 9.37 45.18 -4.51
CA ILE A 15 8.40 45.01 -3.42
C ILE A 15 7.64 43.70 -3.57
N ILE A 16 7.21 43.33 -4.79
CA ILE A 16 6.50 42.08 -5.04
C ILE A 16 7.38 40.87 -4.71
N ALA A 17 8.66 40.88 -5.10
CA ALA A 17 9.59 39.79 -4.79
C ALA A 17 9.78 39.63 -3.27
N ILE A 18 9.85 40.74 -2.51
CA ILE A 18 9.95 40.70 -1.05
C ILE A 18 8.69 40.09 -0.43
N ILE A 19 7.50 40.52 -0.88
CA ILE A 19 6.22 39.99 -0.38
C ILE A 19 6.11 38.49 -0.66
N LEU A 20 6.45 38.05 -1.88
CA LEU A 20 6.46 36.63 -2.25
C LEU A 20 7.45 35.83 -1.40
N GLY A 21 8.63 36.40 -1.08
CA GLY A 21 9.60 35.78 -0.19
C GLY A 21 9.07 35.54 1.22
N ILE A 22 8.38 36.52 1.82
CA ILE A 22 7.80 36.39 3.17
C ILE A 22 6.68 35.35 3.19
N ILE A 23 5.83 35.31 2.16
CA ILE A 23 4.75 34.33 2.04
C ILE A 23 5.33 32.91 1.92
N ALA A 24 6.35 32.72 1.08
CA ALA A 24 6.99 31.41 0.87
C ALA A 24 7.55 30.84 2.18
N LEU A 25 8.23 31.67 2.99
CA LEU A 25 8.80 31.25 4.28
C LEU A 25 7.74 30.71 5.25
N LYS A 26 6.51 31.23 5.22
CA LYS A 26 5.42 30.75 6.08
C LYS A 26 4.73 29.48 5.57
N LEU A 27 4.75 29.25 4.25
CA LEU A 27 4.04 28.13 3.63
C LEU A 27 4.86 26.84 3.63
N LEU A 28 6.19 26.92 3.48
CA LEU A 28 7.08 25.76 3.44
C LEU A 28 6.90 24.74 4.59
N PRO A 29 6.92 25.12 5.88
CA PRO A 29 6.80 24.13 6.96
C PRO A 29 5.41 23.49 7.03
N LYS A 30 4.37 24.16 6.54
CA LYS A 30 3.02 23.59 6.49
C LYS A 30 2.88 22.57 5.37
N LEU A 31 3.62 22.75 4.27
CA LEU A 31 3.57 21.83 3.13
C LEU A 31 4.09 20.44 3.49
N ASP A 32 5.12 20.36 4.34
CA ASP A 32 5.70 19.10 4.82
C ASP A 32 4.68 18.26 5.62
N ASN A 33 4.02 18.89 6.60
CA ASN A 33 2.96 18.24 7.39
C ASN A 33 1.81 17.72 6.51
N VAL A 34 1.41 18.49 5.48
CA VAL A 34 0.33 18.06 4.56
C VAL A 34 0.72 16.82 3.75
N GLN A 35 1.98 16.69 3.34
CA GLN A 35 2.44 15.50 2.63
C GLN A 35 2.46 14.27 3.54
N ARG A 36 2.95 14.44 4.78
CA ARG A 36 2.92 13.41 5.82
C ARG A 36 1.48 12.93 6.09
N ASP A 37 0.58 13.87 6.37
CA ASP A 37 -0.82 13.58 6.66
C ASP A 37 -1.50 12.90 5.46
N ALA A 38 -1.17 13.31 4.23
CA ALA A 38 -1.69 12.67 3.02
C ALA A 38 -1.22 11.22 2.85
N ARG A 39 0.05 10.91 3.18
CA ARG A 39 0.58 9.55 3.17
C ARG A 39 -0.13 8.68 4.19
N ILE A 40 -0.28 9.19 5.42
CA ILE A 40 -1.00 8.49 6.50
C ILE A 40 -2.45 8.22 6.09
N ALA A 41 -3.19 9.24 5.64
CA ALA A 41 -4.59 9.10 5.22
C ALA A 41 -4.75 8.11 4.06
N THR A 42 -3.80 8.07 3.13
CA THR A 42 -3.81 7.10 2.01
C THR A 42 -3.65 5.67 2.53
N LEU A 43 -2.73 5.44 3.47
CA LEU A 43 -2.54 4.12 4.08
C LEU A 43 -3.72 3.71 4.96
N GLU A 44 -4.32 4.62 5.71
CA GLU A 44 -5.54 4.38 6.49
C GLU A 44 -6.71 4.00 5.58
N GLY A 45 -6.88 4.72 4.47
CA GLY A 45 -7.90 4.40 3.46
C GLY A 45 -7.67 3.02 2.83
N ALA A 46 -6.41 2.70 2.50
CA ALA A 46 -6.04 1.38 2.01
C ALA A 46 -6.32 0.28 3.04
N LYS A 47 -5.95 0.50 4.30
CA LYS A 47 -6.22 -0.44 5.40
C LYS A 47 -7.71 -0.74 5.54
N GLY A 48 -8.57 0.29 5.57
CA GLY A 48 -10.00 0.08 5.70
C GLY A 48 -10.60 -0.73 4.54
N ALA A 49 -10.14 -0.47 3.31
CA ALA A 49 -10.55 -1.24 2.13
C ALA A 49 -10.05 -2.69 2.18
N LEU A 50 -8.84 -2.93 2.67
CA LEU A 50 -8.28 -4.28 2.84
C LEU A 50 -8.95 -5.07 3.95
N ASP A 51 -9.13 -4.49 5.13
CA ASP A 51 -9.85 -5.11 6.25
C ASP A 51 -11.23 -5.58 5.76
N SER A 52 -11.96 -4.68 5.06
CA SER A 52 -13.29 -4.99 4.52
C SER A 52 -13.25 -6.13 3.49
N ALA A 53 -12.28 -6.11 2.58
CA ALA A 53 -12.12 -7.17 1.58
C ALA A 53 -11.80 -8.54 2.23
N PHE A 54 -11.01 -8.54 3.30
CA PHE A 54 -10.58 -9.76 3.98
C PHE A 54 -11.72 -10.32 4.84
N ASP A 55 -12.52 -9.48 5.47
CA ASP A 55 -13.75 -9.88 6.16
C ASP A 55 -14.79 -10.47 5.20
N LEU A 56 -14.93 -9.89 3.99
CA LEU A 56 -15.79 -10.43 2.93
C LEU A 56 -15.28 -11.78 2.42
N PHE A 57 -13.96 -11.92 2.25
CA PHE A 57 -13.33 -13.19 1.89
C PHE A 57 -13.61 -14.25 2.96
N ALA A 58 -13.40 -13.94 4.24
CA ALA A 58 -13.65 -14.85 5.36
C ALA A 58 -15.14 -15.24 5.48
N THR A 59 -16.04 -14.29 5.19
CA THR A 59 -17.47 -14.57 5.10
C THR A 59 -17.76 -15.55 3.96
N LYS A 60 -17.16 -15.34 2.79
CA LYS A 60 -17.32 -16.23 1.64
C LYS A 60 -16.82 -17.64 1.94
N VAL A 61 -15.64 -17.77 2.57
CA VAL A 61 -15.08 -19.04 3.06
C VAL A 61 -16.07 -19.81 3.93
N LYS A 62 -16.74 -19.14 4.87
CA LYS A 62 -17.73 -19.77 5.78
C LYS A 62 -19.00 -20.20 5.06
N THR A 63 -19.37 -19.53 3.98
CA THR A 63 -20.56 -19.87 3.18
C THR A 63 -20.28 -20.88 2.08
N GLU A 64 -19.01 -21.11 1.74
CA GLU A 64 -18.62 -22.02 0.67
C GLU A 64 -18.78 -23.48 1.13
N GLN A 65 -19.56 -24.25 0.36
CA GLN A 65 -19.92 -25.62 0.75
C GLN A 65 -18.77 -26.61 0.56
N THR A 66 -17.88 -26.33 -0.40
CA THR A 66 -16.73 -27.18 -0.72
C THR A 66 -15.51 -26.32 -0.98
N LEU A 67 -14.57 -26.34 -0.05
CA LEU A 67 -13.24 -25.76 -0.26
C LEU A 67 -12.31 -26.85 -0.80
N ALA A 68 -11.69 -26.57 -1.95
CA ALA A 68 -10.76 -27.49 -2.57
C ALA A 68 -9.39 -27.43 -1.87
N PRO A 69 -8.62 -28.53 -1.87
CA PRO A 69 -7.20 -28.43 -1.54
C PRO A 69 -6.51 -27.52 -2.54
N CYS A 70 -5.56 -26.73 -2.07
CA CYS A 70 -4.79 -25.87 -2.95
C CYS A 70 -4.01 -26.70 -3.98
N THR A 71 -3.99 -26.26 -5.24
CA THR A 71 -3.28 -26.95 -6.33
C THR A 71 -1.78 -26.71 -6.33
N LEU A 72 -1.31 -25.73 -5.56
CA LEU A 72 0.09 -25.30 -5.56
C LEU A 72 0.99 -26.21 -4.71
N PRO A 73 2.20 -26.56 -5.21
CA PRO A 73 3.18 -27.24 -4.39
C PRO A 73 3.54 -26.33 -3.20
N PHE A 74 3.75 -26.91 -2.00
CA PHE A 74 3.85 -26.25 -0.68
C PHE A 74 2.54 -25.89 0.03
N GLN A 75 1.38 -26.14 -0.60
CA GLN A 75 0.06 -25.85 -0.04
C GLN A 75 -0.85 -27.08 0.09
N SER A 76 -0.33 -28.30 -0.07
CA SER A 76 -1.16 -29.51 -0.07
C SER A 76 -1.95 -29.76 1.23
N GLU A 77 -1.63 -29.03 2.30
CA GLU A 77 -2.36 -29.04 3.58
C GLU A 77 -3.33 -27.85 3.74
N MET A 78 -3.25 -26.82 2.90
CA MET A 78 -4.15 -25.67 2.95
C MET A 78 -5.41 -25.89 2.12
N ARG A 79 -6.49 -25.29 2.61
CA ARG A 79 -7.74 -25.12 1.86
C ARG A 79 -7.62 -23.85 1.04
N CYS A 80 -8.14 -23.89 -0.19
CA CYS A 80 -8.15 -22.75 -1.07
C CYS A 80 -9.57 -22.38 -1.49
N LEU A 81 -9.76 -21.09 -1.75
CA LEU A 81 -10.94 -20.52 -2.40
C LEU A 81 -10.52 -19.88 -3.72
N THR A 82 -11.22 -20.21 -4.80
CA THR A 82 -11.01 -19.56 -6.10
C THR A 82 -11.87 -18.30 -6.20
N VAL A 83 -11.24 -17.15 -6.40
CA VAL A 83 -11.91 -15.87 -6.62
C VAL A 83 -11.42 -15.30 -7.96
N ASN A 84 -12.34 -15.02 -8.88
CA ASN A 84 -12.01 -14.48 -10.21
C ASN A 84 -10.96 -15.30 -10.99
N GLY A 85 -10.97 -16.64 -10.81
CA GLY A 85 -10.01 -17.54 -11.44
C GLY A 85 -8.63 -17.59 -10.77
N VAL A 86 -8.44 -16.87 -9.66
CA VAL A 86 -7.22 -16.88 -8.85
C VAL A 86 -7.47 -17.74 -7.61
N GLU A 87 -6.58 -18.69 -7.37
CA GLU A 87 -6.58 -19.52 -6.15
C GLU A 87 -5.95 -18.76 -4.99
N ILE A 88 -6.64 -18.70 -3.86
CA ILE A 88 -6.19 -18.01 -2.65
C ILE A 88 -6.27 -18.98 -1.48
N GLY A 89 -5.14 -19.16 -0.79
CA GLY A 89 -5.06 -19.99 0.40
C GLY A 89 -5.83 -19.38 1.57
N ILE A 90 -6.26 -20.23 2.50
CA ILE A 90 -7.07 -19.83 3.65
C ILE A 90 -6.31 -20.16 4.93
N THR A 91 -6.16 -19.16 5.81
CA THR A 91 -5.60 -19.34 7.15
C THR A 91 -6.60 -20.03 8.09
N ALA A 92 -6.14 -20.47 9.27
CA ALA A 92 -7.01 -21.13 10.24
C ALA A 92 -8.15 -20.23 10.80
N ASP A 93 -8.05 -18.91 10.61
CA ASP A 93 -9.09 -17.93 10.97
C ASP A 93 -9.87 -17.41 9.75
N ASP A 94 -9.94 -18.20 8.67
CA ASP A 94 -10.71 -17.96 7.44
C ASP A 94 -10.25 -16.75 6.61
N HIS A 95 -9.14 -16.10 6.96
CA HIS A 95 -8.59 -14.97 6.22
C HIS A 95 -7.72 -15.44 5.04
N PRO A 96 -7.46 -14.58 4.05
CA PRO A 96 -6.61 -14.98 2.93
C PRO A 96 -5.15 -15.14 3.40
N ALA A 97 -4.55 -16.25 3.02
CA ALA A 97 -3.10 -16.45 3.01
C ALA A 97 -2.59 -15.95 1.66
N ILE A 98 -2.20 -14.67 1.59
CA ILE A 98 -1.58 -14.09 0.39
C ILE A 98 -0.15 -14.63 0.27
N LEU A 99 0.15 -15.26 -0.86
CA LEU A 99 1.42 -15.98 -1.05
C LEU A 99 2.08 -15.59 -2.36
N SER A 100 3.33 -15.16 -2.28
CA SER A 100 4.22 -15.03 -3.42
C SER A 100 5.03 -16.30 -3.59
N THR A 101 4.87 -16.93 -4.74
CA THR A 101 5.59 -18.16 -5.10
C THR A 101 6.21 -17.99 -6.49
N VAL A 102 7.08 -18.92 -6.89
CA VAL A 102 7.67 -18.91 -8.24
C VAL A 102 6.61 -18.91 -9.36
N GLN A 103 5.38 -19.37 -9.08
CA GLN A 103 4.28 -19.45 -10.05
C GLN A 103 3.18 -18.41 -9.83
N HIS A 104 3.13 -17.74 -8.67
CA HIS A 104 2.03 -16.85 -8.30
C HIS A 104 2.55 -15.57 -7.68
N ASN A 105 1.98 -14.46 -8.14
CA ASN A 105 2.26 -13.13 -7.62
C ASN A 105 1.26 -12.82 -6.50
N GLY A 106 1.75 -12.49 -5.30
CA GLY A 106 0.89 -12.15 -4.15
C GLY A 106 -0.02 -10.95 -4.46
N ILE A 107 0.46 -10.01 -5.29
CA ILE A 107 -0.36 -8.87 -5.74
C ILE A 107 -1.59 -9.31 -6.53
N THR A 108 -1.49 -10.36 -7.34
CA THR A 108 -2.60 -10.85 -8.17
C THR A 108 -3.69 -11.48 -7.29
N GLN A 109 -3.31 -12.18 -6.22
CA GLN A 109 -4.26 -12.70 -5.24
C GLN A 109 -4.96 -11.56 -4.51
N LEU A 110 -4.21 -10.54 -4.11
CA LEU A 110 -4.76 -9.37 -3.44
C LEU A 110 -5.75 -8.62 -4.34
N LEU A 111 -5.36 -8.34 -5.59
CA LEU A 111 -6.22 -7.68 -6.59
C LEU A 111 -7.44 -8.52 -7.00
N ALA A 112 -7.43 -9.84 -6.76
CA ALA A 112 -8.61 -10.67 -6.99
C ALA A 112 -9.72 -10.45 -5.95
N ILE A 113 -9.37 -9.97 -4.74
CA ILE A 113 -10.31 -9.79 -3.62
C ILE A 113 -10.51 -8.32 -3.22
N THR A 114 -9.64 -7.41 -3.67
CA THR A 114 -9.75 -5.98 -3.38
C THR A 114 -9.65 -5.13 -4.64
N SER A 115 -10.19 -3.91 -4.59
CA SER A 115 -10.16 -2.93 -5.69
C SER A 115 -9.16 -1.79 -5.46
N ILE A 116 -8.14 -2.03 -4.63
CA ILE A 116 -7.11 -1.02 -4.35
C ILE A 116 -6.13 -0.94 -5.52
N ASP A 117 -5.74 0.28 -5.88
CA ASP A 117 -4.77 0.51 -6.94
C ASP A 117 -3.35 0.30 -6.43
N LEU A 118 -2.83 -0.91 -6.66
CA LEU A 118 -1.50 -1.34 -6.27
C LEU A 118 -0.57 -1.37 -7.47
N ASN A 119 0.69 -1.04 -7.23
CA ASN A 119 1.80 -1.25 -8.13
C ASN A 119 2.69 -2.35 -7.57
N GLU A 120 3.10 -3.29 -8.42
CA GLU A 120 4.16 -4.24 -8.07
C GLU A 120 5.48 -3.48 -8.08
N ALA A 121 6.25 -3.57 -6.99
CA ALA A 121 7.54 -2.90 -6.91
C ALA A 121 8.53 -3.52 -7.92
N ASP A 122 8.58 -2.99 -9.13
CA ASP A 122 9.60 -3.38 -10.11
C ASP A 122 10.95 -2.74 -9.73
N HIS A 123 11.83 -3.55 -9.14
CA HIS A 123 13.18 -3.18 -8.76
C HIS A 123 14.07 -2.71 -9.95
N ARG A 124 13.63 -2.88 -11.20
CA ARG A 124 14.39 -2.50 -12.41
C ARG A 124 13.91 -1.22 -13.07
N THR A 125 12.68 -0.79 -12.84
CA THR A 125 12.10 0.37 -13.56
C THR A 125 11.87 1.60 -12.69
N GLU A 126 12.17 1.55 -11.39
CA GLU A 126 12.24 2.68 -10.44
C GLU A 126 11.02 3.64 -10.47
N LYS A 127 9.89 3.22 -11.04
CA LYS A 127 8.74 4.09 -11.25
C LYS A 127 7.58 3.66 -10.40
N TYR A 128 7.56 4.16 -9.18
CA TYR A 128 6.36 4.22 -8.37
C TYR A 128 5.39 5.23 -8.98
N GLN A 129 4.38 4.72 -9.69
CA GLN A 129 3.44 5.54 -10.46
C GLN A 129 2.32 6.11 -9.58
N ASN A 130 2.59 7.03 -8.64
CA ASN A 130 1.56 7.65 -7.77
C ASN A 130 0.55 6.66 -7.13
N LYS A 131 0.92 5.38 -7.03
CA LYS A 131 0.11 4.26 -6.55
C LYS A 131 0.68 3.74 -5.25
N LEU A 132 -0.13 2.99 -4.52
CA LEU A 132 0.35 2.20 -3.38
C LEU A 132 1.28 1.12 -3.90
N ASN A 133 2.38 0.87 -3.19
CA ASN A 133 3.40 -0.06 -3.64
C ASN A 133 3.33 -1.34 -2.81
N TYR A 134 3.22 -2.46 -3.50
CA TYR A 134 3.14 -3.79 -2.90
C TYR A 134 4.52 -4.45 -2.89
N GLU A 135 4.92 -4.98 -1.74
CA GLU A 135 6.15 -5.76 -1.58
C GLU A 135 5.89 -7.01 -0.74
N ASP A 136 6.31 -8.16 -1.24
CA ASP A 136 6.19 -9.44 -0.55
C ASP A 136 7.32 -9.65 0.46
N GLU A 137 7.01 -10.16 1.65
CA GLU A 137 8.03 -10.64 2.58
C GLU A 137 8.37 -12.10 2.23
N ALA A 138 9.30 -12.28 1.29
CA ALA A 138 9.66 -13.59 0.73
C ALA A 138 10.50 -14.50 1.65
N GLU A 139 10.55 -14.25 2.97
CA GLU A 139 11.52 -14.94 3.82
C GLU A 139 11.06 -16.29 4.40
N HIS A 140 9.78 -16.68 4.31
CA HIS A 140 9.32 -17.94 4.91
C HIS A 140 8.23 -18.65 4.08
N PHE A 141 8.35 -19.98 3.93
CA PHE A 141 7.41 -20.84 3.17
C PHE A 141 6.04 -21.06 3.85
N ARG A 142 5.72 -20.34 4.93
CA ARG A 142 4.46 -20.45 5.68
C ARG A 142 3.86 -19.05 5.82
N ALA A 143 2.54 -18.93 5.59
CA ALA A 143 1.72 -17.73 5.78
C ALA A 143 2.51 -16.41 5.60
N GLN A 144 2.79 -16.06 4.34
CA GLN A 144 3.65 -14.92 4.04
C GLN A 144 2.98 -13.60 4.40
N ALA A 145 3.76 -12.73 5.04
CA ALA A 145 3.37 -11.34 5.23
C ALA A 145 3.65 -10.57 3.94
N PHE A 146 2.96 -9.46 3.77
CA PHE A 146 3.26 -8.49 2.72
C PHE A 146 3.15 -7.08 3.28
N TRP A 147 3.79 -6.15 2.57
CA TRP A 147 3.84 -4.75 2.92
C TRP A 147 3.21 -3.91 1.82
N ILE A 148 2.53 -2.84 2.24
CA ILE A 148 2.01 -1.80 1.36
C ILE A 148 2.62 -0.47 1.79
N LEU A 149 3.24 0.21 0.84
CA LEU A 149 3.87 1.50 1.04
C LEU A 149 3.06 2.61 0.36
N PRO A 150 3.08 3.84 0.90
CA PRO A 150 2.41 4.95 0.27
C PRO A 150 3.06 5.27 -1.08
N PRO A 151 2.35 6.00 -1.95
CA PRO A 151 2.95 6.57 -3.14
C PRO A 151 4.18 7.42 -2.78
N THR A 152 5.32 7.12 -3.40
CA THR A 152 6.55 7.91 -3.27
C THR A 152 7.08 8.29 -4.66
N GLN A 153 7.66 9.48 -4.77
CA GLN A 153 8.43 9.90 -5.94
C GLN A 153 9.94 9.75 -5.73
N GLU A 154 10.35 9.46 -4.50
CA GLU A 154 11.72 9.16 -4.16
C GLU A 154 12.04 7.72 -4.60
N GLY A 155 13.32 7.46 -4.89
CA GLY A 155 13.79 6.19 -5.43
C GLY A 155 13.45 4.98 -4.56
N TRP A 156 13.95 3.81 -4.95
CA TRP A 156 13.55 2.57 -4.29
C TRP A 156 13.96 2.55 -2.79
N ILE A 157 12.96 2.46 -1.90
CA ILE A 157 13.13 2.29 -0.45
C ILE A 157 12.78 0.84 -0.13
N HIS A 158 13.71 0.12 0.48
CA HIS A 158 13.43 -1.21 1.03
C HIS A 158 12.25 -1.12 1.99
N ALA A 159 11.19 -1.89 1.75
CA ALA A 159 10.04 -1.82 2.63
C ALA A 159 10.31 -2.33 4.05
N ARG A 160 11.39 -3.09 4.26
CA ARG A 160 11.89 -3.45 5.60
C ARG A 160 12.28 -2.21 6.39
N ASP A 161 12.95 -1.25 5.74
CA ASP A 161 13.52 -0.06 6.36
C ASP A 161 12.51 1.10 6.44
N SER A 162 11.45 1.07 5.62
CA SER A 162 10.38 2.06 5.69
C SER A 162 9.65 2.00 7.03
N ARG A 163 9.47 3.18 7.65
CA ARG A 163 8.62 3.42 8.83
C ARG A 163 7.30 4.13 8.48
N CYS A 164 6.94 4.15 7.19
CA CYS A 164 5.65 4.60 6.70
C CYS A 164 5.08 3.48 5.83
N LYS A 165 4.34 2.55 6.43
CA LYS A 165 3.86 1.35 5.76
C LYS A 165 2.68 0.70 6.46
N LEU A 166 1.95 -0.10 5.71
CA LEU A 166 0.91 -1.02 6.17
C LEU A 166 1.43 -2.45 6.01
N ILE A 167 1.28 -3.28 7.04
CA ILE A 167 1.75 -4.67 7.06
C ILE A 167 0.55 -5.58 7.22
N TYR A 168 0.43 -6.62 6.40
CA TYR A 168 -0.46 -7.73 6.69
C TYR A 168 0.29 -8.86 7.37
N LEU A 169 -0.23 -9.30 8.52
CA LEU A 169 0.30 -10.42 9.29
C LEU A 169 -0.77 -11.52 9.38
N PRO A 170 -0.70 -12.58 8.55
CA PRO A 170 -1.66 -13.67 8.61
C PRO A 170 -1.46 -14.54 9.86
N LEU A 171 -2.52 -15.24 10.28
CA LEU A 171 -2.43 -16.24 11.34
C LEU A 171 -1.48 -17.38 10.92
N GLY A 172 -0.54 -17.72 11.79
CA GLY A 172 0.50 -18.72 11.52
C GLY A 172 1.81 -18.13 11.01
N ASN A 173 1.86 -16.83 10.72
CA ASN A 173 3.13 -16.13 10.50
C ASN A 173 3.93 -16.06 11.83
N PRO A 174 5.25 -16.36 11.85
CA PRO A 174 6.07 -16.32 13.06
C PRO A 174 6.14 -14.95 13.75
N ASN A 175 6.01 -13.87 12.97
CA ASN A 175 6.02 -12.49 13.44
C ASN A 175 4.63 -12.03 13.91
N ASN A 176 3.60 -12.87 13.76
CA ASN A 176 2.24 -12.58 14.24
C ASN A 176 2.02 -13.17 15.64
N HIS A 177 1.98 -12.29 16.64
CA HIS A 177 1.72 -12.68 18.03
C HIS A 177 0.28 -12.42 18.50
N GLN A 178 -0.62 -11.96 17.62
CA GLN A 178 -1.99 -11.59 17.99
C GLN A 178 -2.98 -12.76 17.97
N GLY A 179 -2.56 -13.95 17.52
CA GLY A 179 -3.43 -15.13 17.44
C GLY A 179 -4.55 -15.02 16.39
N LYS A 180 -4.47 -14.02 15.51
CA LYS A 180 -5.38 -13.80 14.38
C LYS A 180 -4.68 -13.02 13.26
N SER A 181 -5.17 -13.17 12.04
CA SER A 181 -4.78 -12.37 10.89
C SER A 181 -5.18 -10.92 11.12
N HIS A 182 -4.29 -9.97 10.83
CA HIS A 182 -4.59 -8.54 10.99
C HIS A 182 -3.65 -7.67 10.14
N PHE A 183 -4.07 -6.41 9.98
CA PHE A 183 -3.25 -5.35 9.42
C PHE A 183 -2.69 -4.46 10.53
N GLU A 184 -1.40 -4.15 10.45
CA GLU A 184 -0.69 -3.21 11.31
C GLU A 184 -0.23 -1.99 10.51
N LEU A 185 -0.59 -0.79 10.98
CA LEU A 185 -0.22 0.47 10.34
C LEU A 185 0.93 1.12 11.13
N ILE A 186 2.03 1.43 10.44
CA ILE A 186 3.20 2.12 10.98
C ILE A 186 3.32 3.49 10.33
N THR A 187 3.27 4.56 11.12
CA THR A 187 3.25 5.95 10.65
C THR A 187 4.42 6.81 11.14
N ASP A 188 5.35 6.23 11.90
CA ASP A 188 6.41 6.99 12.58
C ASP A 188 7.40 7.67 11.63
N GLY A 189 7.58 7.12 10.42
CA GLY A 189 8.42 7.69 9.37
C GLY A 189 7.65 8.18 8.16
N CYS A 190 6.34 8.38 8.30
CA CYS A 190 5.61 9.30 7.45
C CYS A 190 5.95 10.72 7.91
#